data_AF-A0A948F2V0-F1
#
_entry.id   AF-A0A948F2V0-F1
#
_cell.length_a   1.000
_cell.length_b   1.000
_cell.length_c   1.000
_cell.angle_alpha   90.00
_cell.angle_beta   90.00
_cell.angle_gamma   90.00
#
_symmetry.space_group_name_H-M   'P 1'
#
loop_
_entity.id
_entity.type
_entity.pdbx_description
1 polymer ?
#
loop_
_entity_poly.entity_id
_entity_poly.type
_entity_poly.pdbx_seq_one_letter_code
_entity_poly.pdbx_strand_id
1 'polypeptide(L)'
;LLLAAVGLLWGAGRMHEPLRALRSEYHLNPSDPMNDAPPLMAFTTVALGGFRGILADLLWIRAAALQEKGQYFELVQLSTWITRLEPRFTEAWAYHAWNLAYNISVLFSEPEDRWRWVRSGISLLRDEGLRYNPGQAHLYRELGWLFQHKIGAAMDQAQMYYKQAWAREMMALFDGPAPDYTNMPPESRRRLLEEYRLDPDLMRQVDERYGPLDWRLPQAHALYWAWCGRRYATGFEALACDRMIYQSLGDAFRQGRLTLDKDEEIFLPSPNLDLLPRMLQTLENSMAAHPEEAEIRDAHRLALETAVLMLYTFHRNEDAARLFDELKTRYPSEETAAGFEPFIFHAFTAELEEPSEPRLRELIESAVYKGLFWRALGDDARAAGYDQLAALCWQRTMKQREEDPEWRGRAGLPPLEKIRRQAKERLMQELKSERAKARLIDNIPR
;
A
#
# COMPACT_ATOMS: atom_id res chain seq x y z
N LEU A 1 38.81 13.75 -48.52
CA LEU A 1 38.76 13.41 -47.08
C LEU A 1 38.18 14.54 -46.24
N LEU A 2 38.78 15.75 -46.22
CA LEU A 2 38.26 16.90 -45.46
C LEU A 2 36.80 17.29 -45.80
N LEU A 3 36.45 17.40 -47.08
CA LEU A 3 35.06 17.72 -47.49
C LEU A 3 34.06 16.64 -47.07
N ALA A 4 34.46 15.36 -47.10
CA ALA A 4 33.63 14.26 -46.63
C ALA A 4 33.44 14.31 -45.10
N ALA A 5 34.50 14.62 -44.34
CA ALA A 5 34.43 14.81 -42.89
C ALA A 5 33.50 15.99 -42.52
N VAL A 6 33.61 17.12 -43.22
CA VAL A 6 32.71 18.28 -43.03
C VAL A 6 31.26 17.91 -43.37
N GLY A 7 31.03 17.17 -44.45
CA GLY A 7 29.70 16.69 -44.83
C GLY A 7 29.09 15.75 -43.78
N LEU A 8 29.88 14.83 -43.21
CA LEU A 8 29.44 13.92 -42.14
C LEU A 8 29.15 14.68 -40.84
N LEU A 9 30.01 15.63 -40.44
CA LEU A 9 29.78 16.45 -39.25
C LEU A 9 28.54 17.34 -39.39
N TRP A 10 28.34 17.94 -40.56
CA TRP A 10 27.15 18.74 -40.84
C TRP A 10 25.88 17.87 -40.87
N GLY A 11 25.95 16.68 -41.47
CA GLY A 11 24.86 15.71 -41.44
C GLY A 11 24.51 15.28 -40.00
N ALA A 12 25.51 14.95 -39.19
CA ALA A 12 25.34 14.63 -37.77
C ALA A 12 24.75 15.82 -36.99
N GLY A 13 25.24 17.04 -37.25
CA GLY A 13 24.73 18.27 -36.65
C GLY A 13 23.25 18.53 -36.99
N ARG A 14 22.82 18.23 -38.21
CA ARG A 14 21.39 18.34 -38.60
C ARG A 14 20.48 17.33 -37.93
N MET A 15 21.01 16.16 -37.56
CA MET A 15 20.25 15.18 -36.79
C MET A 15 20.17 15.54 -35.30
N HIS A 16 20.99 16.48 -34.82
CA HIS A 16 21.03 16.84 -33.40
C HIS A 16 19.69 17.36 -32.86
N GLU A 17 19.09 18.36 -33.51
CA GLU A 17 17.82 18.95 -33.05
C GLU A 17 16.64 17.97 -33.13
N PRO A 18 16.43 17.22 -34.24
CA PRO A 18 15.42 16.17 -34.28
C PRO A 18 15.62 15.09 -33.21
N LEU A 19 16.85 14.64 -32.98
CA LEU A 19 17.14 13.66 -31.93
C LEU A 19 16.91 14.21 -30.53
N ARG A 20 17.19 15.51 -30.28
CA ARG A 20 16.86 16.17 -29.01
C ARG A 20 15.36 16.30 -28.81
N ALA A 21 14.60 16.64 -29.86
CA ALA A 21 13.15 16.72 -29.81
C ALA A 21 12.54 15.35 -29.49
N LEU A 22 12.95 14.30 -30.22
CA LEU A 22 12.51 12.93 -29.96
C LEU A 22 12.86 12.47 -28.55
N ARG A 23 14.08 12.73 -28.08
CA ARG A 23 14.44 12.39 -26.70
C ARG A 23 13.57 13.14 -25.68
N SER A 24 13.20 14.39 -25.96
CA SER A 24 12.29 15.16 -25.12
C SER A 24 10.91 14.56 -25.07
N GLU A 25 10.36 14.26 -26.24
CA GLU A 25 9.03 13.70 -26.42
C GLU A 25 8.88 12.35 -25.73
N TYR A 26 9.88 11.47 -25.88
CA TYR A 26 9.87 10.15 -25.26
C TYR A 26 10.36 10.14 -23.81
N HIS A 27 10.63 11.31 -23.21
CA HIS A 27 11.22 11.42 -21.86
C HIS A 27 12.51 10.61 -21.70
N LEU A 28 13.18 10.29 -22.81
CA LEU A 28 14.55 9.80 -22.87
C LEU A 28 15.53 10.94 -22.60
N ASN A 29 15.02 12.17 -22.50
CA ASN A 29 15.82 13.35 -22.35
C ASN A 29 16.51 13.35 -20.98
N PRO A 30 17.84 13.48 -20.99
CA PRO A 30 18.54 13.96 -19.84
C PRO A 30 17.96 15.33 -19.51
N SER A 31 17.36 15.55 -18.34
CA SER A 31 17.15 16.92 -17.85
C SER A 31 18.44 17.69 -18.04
N ASP A 32 18.47 18.71 -18.90
CA ASP A 32 19.72 19.42 -19.20
C ASP A 32 20.25 19.94 -17.86
N PRO A 33 21.33 19.35 -17.29
CA PRO A 33 21.70 19.65 -15.93
C PRO A 33 21.96 21.14 -15.80
N MET A 34 22.44 21.79 -16.87
CA MET A 34 23.01 23.13 -16.77
C MET A 34 22.03 24.27 -16.57
N ASN A 35 20.78 24.20 -17.02
CA ASN A 35 19.91 25.39 -16.95
C ASN A 35 19.40 25.67 -15.51
N ASP A 36 19.29 24.65 -14.66
CA ASP A 36 18.86 24.75 -13.25
C ASP A 36 19.69 23.89 -12.28
N ALA A 37 20.89 23.43 -12.67
CA ALA A 37 21.76 22.70 -11.75
C ALA A 37 22.16 23.61 -10.59
N PRO A 38 22.09 23.12 -9.34
CA PRO A 38 22.79 23.75 -8.24
C PRO A 38 24.24 24.04 -8.66
N PRO A 39 24.85 25.19 -8.29
CA PRO A 39 26.20 25.57 -8.71
C PRO A 39 27.26 24.47 -8.49
N LEU A 40 27.06 23.65 -7.46
CA LEU A 40 27.90 22.50 -7.16
C LEU A 40 27.81 21.38 -8.20
N MET A 41 26.65 21.14 -8.82
CA MET A 41 26.48 20.17 -9.91
C MET A 41 27.09 20.67 -11.22
N ALA A 42 26.93 21.95 -11.53
CA ALA A 42 27.62 22.56 -12.66
C ALA A 42 29.14 22.47 -12.47
N PHE A 43 29.63 22.73 -11.25
CA PHE A 43 31.03 22.53 -10.88
C PHE A 43 31.47 21.07 -11.00
N THR A 44 30.75 20.08 -10.46
CA THR A 44 31.15 18.67 -10.58
C THR A 44 31.13 18.17 -12.02
N THR A 45 30.18 18.62 -12.83
CA THR A 45 30.06 18.18 -14.23
C THR A 45 31.10 18.83 -15.14
N VAL A 46 31.34 20.14 -14.97
CA VAL A 46 32.25 20.92 -15.82
C VAL A 46 33.70 20.83 -15.32
N ALA A 47 33.96 20.85 -14.01
CA ALA A 47 35.31 20.87 -13.46
C ALA A 47 35.94 19.47 -13.34
N LEU A 48 35.16 18.41 -13.08
CA LEU A 48 35.72 17.06 -12.95
C LEU A 48 35.75 16.29 -14.28
N GLY A 49 34.89 16.64 -15.25
CA GLY A 49 34.84 15.98 -16.55
C GLY A 49 34.84 14.44 -16.44
N GLY A 50 35.84 13.79 -17.04
CA GLY A 50 36.00 12.33 -16.98
C GLY A 50 36.37 11.75 -15.60
N PHE A 51 36.86 12.57 -14.65
CA PHE A 51 37.22 12.11 -13.30
C PHE A 51 36.00 11.93 -12.37
N ARG A 52 34.81 12.37 -12.80
CA ARG A 52 33.56 12.24 -12.05
C ARG A 52 33.26 10.78 -11.64
N GLY A 53 33.48 9.83 -12.56
CA GLY A 53 33.26 8.40 -12.29
C GLY A 53 34.21 7.85 -11.22
N ILE A 54 35.50 8.18 -11.32
CA ILE A 54 36.51 7.73 -10.34
C ILE A 54 36.18 8.27 -8.94
N LEU A 55 35.75 9.53 -8.83
CA LEU A 55 35.34 10.08 -7.55
C LEU A 55 34.10 9.36 -7.01
N ALA A 56 33.10 9.07 -7.85
CA ALA A 56 31.93 8.31 -7.45
C ALA A 56 32.30 6.91 -6.93
N ASP A 57 33.18 6.18 -7.64
CA ASP A 57 33.66 4.87 -7.22
C ASP A 57 34.36 4.92 -5.85
N LEU A 58 35.21 5.93 -5.62
CA LEU A 58 35.87 6.12 -4.31
C LEU A 58 34.85 6.39 -3.19
N LEU A 59 33.81 7.18 -3.48
CA LEU A 59 32.74 7.43 -2.53
C LEU A 59 31.90 6.19 -2.28
N TRP A 60 31.65 5.35 -3.29
CA TRP A 60 30.98 4.05 -3.13
C TRP A 60 31.79 3.09 -2.26
N ILE A 61 33.10 2.98 -2.48
CA ILE A 61 33.98 2.15 -1.63
C ILE A 61 33.91 2.62 -0.18
N ARG A 62 33.97 3.94 0.04
CA ARG A 62 33.83 4.51 1.39
C ARG A 62 32.43 4.26 1.97
N ALA A 63 31.38 4.42 1.17
CA ALA A 63 29.99 4.17 1.57
C ALA A 63 29.79 2.71 2.01
N ALA A 64 30.31 1.74 1.24
CA ALA A 64 30.28 0.33 1.60
C ALA A 64 31.00 0.07 2.94
N ALA A 65 32.19 0.64 3.14
CA ALA A 65 32.94 0.50 4.39
C ALA A 65 32.21 1.14 5.60
N LEU A 66 31.51 2.26 5.40
CA LEU A 66 30.68 2.88 6.44
C LEU A 66 29.44 2.04 6.75
N GLN A 67 28.83 1.44 5.73
CA GLN A 67 27.69 0.54 5.89
C GLN A 67 28.08 -0.70 6.72
N GLU A 68 29.21 -1.34 6.42
CA GLU A 68 29.73 -2.47 7.21
C GLU A 68 29.98 -2.11 8.67
N LYS A 69 30.41 -0.88 8.94
CA LYS A 69 30.66 -0.36 10.30
C LYS A 69 29.40 0.15 11.01
N GLY A 70 28.25 0.17 10.35
CA GLY A 70 27.01 0.75 10.88
C GLY A 70 27.08 2.27 11.08
N GLN A 71 27.94 2.98 10.34
CA GLN A 71 28.13 4.43 10.43
C GLN A 71 27.20 5.18 9.46
N TYR A 72 25.90 5.07 9.72
CA TYR A 72 24.86 5.48 8.78
C TYR A 72 24.72 7.00 8.59
N PHE A 73 25.00 7.83 9.60
CA PHE A 73 24.92 9.29 9.44
C PHE A 73 25.93 9.83 8.41
N GLU A 74 27.15 9.29 8.42
CA GLU A 74 28.19 9.66 7.45
C GLU A 74 27.84 9.12 6.05
N LEU A 75 27.23 7.93 5.99
CA LEU A 75 26.73 7.33 4.74
C LEU A 75 25.71 8.24 4.03
N VAL A 76 24.84 8.95 4.77
CA VAL A 76 23.86 9.90 4.20
C VAL A 76 24.53 11.09 3.52
N GLN A 77 25.65 11.57 4.06
CA GLN A 77 26.38 12.66 3.41
C GLN A 77 27.00 12.17 2.10
N LEU A 78 27.56 10.96 2.10
CA LEU A 78 28.13 10.36 0.89
C LEU A 78 27.07 10.06 -0.17
N SER A 79 25.88 9.59 0.23
CA SER A 79 24.80 9.30 -0.71
C SER A 79 24.40 10.52 -1.52
N THR A 80 24.34 11.69 -0.89
CA THR A 80 24.05 12.96 -1.56
C THR A 80 25.13 13.31 -2.58
N TRP A 81 26.41 13.07 -2.27
CA TRP A 81 27.49 13.29 -3.24
C TRP A 81 27.45 12.30 -4.38
N ILE A 82 27.23 11.02 -4.09
CA ILE A 82 27.15 9.94 -5.07
C ILE A 82 26.01 10.20 -6.06
N THR A 83 24.78 10.44 -5.59
CA THR A 83 23.65 10.70 -6.49
C THR A 83 23.85 11.96 -7.32
N ARG A 84 24.57 12.96 -6.81
CA ARG A 84 24.90 14.18 -7.56
C ARG A 84 26.05 14.00 -8.55
N LEU A 85 26.98 13.09 -8.28
CA LEU A 85 28.04 12.72 -9.21
C LEU A 85 27.51 11.77 -10.27
N GLU A 86 26.50 10.97 -9.98
CA GLU A 86 25.90 9.99 -10.88
C GLU A 86 24.38 10.19 -11.07
N PRO A 87 23.89 11.38 -11.47
CA PRO A 87 22.46 11.69 -11.48
C PRO A 87 21.64 10.83 -12.44
N ARG A 88 22.28 10.12 -13.37
CA ARG A 88 21.64 9.21 -14.34
C ARG A 88 21.74 7.74 -13.96
N PHE A 89 22.58 7.41 -12.98
CA PHE A 89 22.65 6.05 -12.47
C PHE A 89 21.52 5.86 -11.49
N THR A 90 20.44 5.31 -11.99
CA THR A 90 19.16 5.31 -11.29
C THR A 90 19.15 4.43 -10.04
N GLU A 91 19.95 3.38 -10.07
CA GLU A 91 20.19 2.46 -8.97
C GLU A 91 20.79 3.18 -7.76
N ALA A 92 21.62 4.22 -7.96
CA ALA A 92 22.13 5.03 -6.85
C ALA A 92 20.99 5.74 -6.11
N TRP A 93 20.03 6.33 -6.83
CA TRP A 93 18.88 6.98 -6.24
C TRP A 93 17.98 5.99 -5.50
N ALA A 94 17.64 4.88 -6.15
CA ALA A 94 16.81 3.83 -5.57
C ALA A 94 17.46 3.24 -4.30
N TYR A 95 18.73 2.85 -4.39
CA TYR A 95 19.47 2.28 -3.27
C TYR A 95 19.57 3.25 -2.09
N HIS A 96 19.90 4.52 -2.33
CA HIS A 96 20.03 5.48 -1.23
C HIS A 96 18.68 5.88 -0.61
N ALA A 97 17.62 5.99 -1.42
CA ALA A 97 16.26 6.20 -0.91
C ALA A 97 15.81 5.00 -0.05
N TRP A 98 16.05 3.79 -0.53
CA TRP A 98 15.79 2.55 0.21
C TRP A 98 16.62 2.51 1.49
N ASN A 99 17.91 2.82 1.45
CA ASN A 99 18.79 2.80 2.62
C ASN A 99 18.32 3.77 3.70
N LEU A 100 17.92 5.00 3.34
CA LEU A 100 17.32 5.97 4.27
C LEU A 100 16.04 5.41 4.90
N ALA A 101 15.14 4.89 4.07
CA ALA A 101 13.84 4.43 4.52
C ALA A 101 13.91 3.11 5.30
N TYR A 102 14.82 2.20 5.00
CA TYR A 102 14.88 0.87 5.61
C TYR A 102 15.98 0.73 6.65
N ASN A 103 17.24 0.99 6.29
CA ASN A 103 18.36 0.70 7.18
C ASN A 103 18.57 1.80 8.22
N ILE A 104 18.42 3.06 7.81
CA ILE A 104 18.71 4.19 8.70
C ILE A 104 17.53 4.41 9.65
N SER A 105 16.30 4.41 9.12
CA SER A 105 15.12 4.62 9.94
C SER A 105 15.06 3.66 11.14
N VAL A 106 15.37 2.37 10.96
CA VAL A 106 15.22 1.36 12.02
C VAL A 106 16.21 1.50 13.19
N LEU A 107 17.27 2.31 13.03
CA LEU A 107 18.23 2.61 14.09
C LEU A 107 17.65 3.53 15.17
N PHE A 108 16.55 4.21 14.85
CA PHE A 108 15.88 5.12 15.76
C PHE A 108 14.75 4.38 16.47
N SER A 109 14.72 4.55 17.79
CA SER A 109 13.67 3.98 18.64
C SER A 109 12.36 4.74 18.49
N GLU A 110 12.44 6.08 18.42
CA GLU A 110 11.27 6.95 18.37
C GLU A 110 10.60 6.93 16.99
N PRO A 111 9.30 6.57 16.87
CA PRO A 111 8.58 6.50 15.60
C PRO A 111 8.65 7.80 14.76
N GLU A 112 8.70 8.96 15.42
CA GLU A 112 8.83 10.25 14.75
C GLU A 112 10.16 10.39 14.01
N ASP A 113 11.28 10.02 14.64
CA ASP A 113 12.59 10.09 13.99
C ASP A 113 12.70 9.08 12.86
N ARG A 114 12.15 7.87 13.04
CA ARG A 114 12.04 6.88 11.95
C ARG A 114 11.28 7.47 10.76
N TRP A 115 10.15 8.15 11.01
CA TRP A 115 9.34 8.79 9.97
C TRP A 115 10.11 9.86 9.20
N ARG A 116 10.92 10.68 9.88
CA ARG A 116 11.77 11.70 9.21
C ARG A 116 12.70 11.08 8.18
N TRP A 117 13.28 9.91 8.47
CA TRP A 117 14.13 9.18 7.54
C TRP A 117 13.35 8.51 6.40
N VAL A 118 12.19 7.92 6.69
CA VAL A 118 11.29 7.39 5.64
C VAL A 118 10.86 8.49 4.68
N ARG A 119 10.41 9.64 5.20
CA ARG A 119 10.06 10.82 4.41
C ARG A 119 11.25 11.36 3.60
N SER A 120 12.46 11.31 4.16
CA SER A 120 13.68 11.71 3.44
C SER A 120 14.00 10.77 2.28
N GLY A 121 13.83 9.45 2.44
CA GLY A 121 13.97 8.49 1.33
C GLY A 121 12.97 8.74 0.21
N ILE A 122 11.71 8.97 0.56
CA ILE A 122 10.65 9.35 -0.40
C ILE A 122 11.03 10.64 -1.14
N SER A 123 11.44 11.68 -0.41
CA SER A 123 11.79 12.99 -0.97
C SER A 123 13.02 12.91 -1.88
N LEU A 124 14.07 12.17 -1.48
CA LEU A 124 15.25 11.95 -2.32
C LEU A 124 14.88 11.35 -3.68
N LEU A 125 14.07 10.30 -3.68
CA LEU A 125 13.68 9.61 -4.91
C LEU A 125 12.73 10.46 -5.77
N ARG A 126 11.73 11.07 -5.14
CA ARG A 126 10.65 11.82 -5.79
C ARG A 126 11.08 13.20 -6.27
N ASP A 127 11.81 13.95 -5.46
CA ASP A 127 12.11 15.37 -5.71
C ASP A 127 13.41 15.55 -6.49
N GLU A 128 14.38 14.64 -6.30
CA GLU A 128 15.67 14.67 -7.00
C GLU A 128 15.78 13.54 -8.02
N GLY A 129 15.59 12.28 -7.61
CA GLY A 129 15.74 11.11 -8.47
C GLY A 129 14.90 11.19 -9.75
N LEU A 130 13.59 11.40 -9.63
CA LEU A 130 12.66 11.56 -10.76
C LEU A 130 12.88 12.86 -11.53
N ARG A 131 13.35 13.94 -10.89
CA ARG A 131 13.72 15.18 -11.60
C ARG A 131 14.87 14.94 -12.57
N TYR A 132 15.83 14.11 -12.20
CA TYR A 132 16.92 13.71 -13.08
C TYR A 132 16.58 12.54 -14.00
N ASN A 133 15.50 11.79 -13.73
CA ASN A 133 15.19 10.57 -14.46
C ASN A 133 13.67 10.42 -14.70
N PRO A 134 13.03 11.40 -15.37
CA PRO A 134 11.57 11.50 -15.41
C PRO A 134 10.89 10.37 -16.20
N GLY A 135 11.60 9.73 -17.13
CA GLY A 135 11.12 8.59 -17.93
C GLY A 135 11.51 7.21 -17.38
N GLN A 136 12.12 7.13 -16.19
CA GLN A 136 12.63 5.85 -15.68
C GLN A 136 11.58 5.15 -14.82
N ALA A 137 10.80 4.26 -15.44
CA ALA A 137 9.69 3.53 -14.81
C ALA A 137 10.04 2.87 -13.47
N HIS A 138 11.22 2.26 -13.35
CA HIS A 138 11.62 1.58 -12.12
C HIS A 138 11.72 2.54 -10.93
N LEU A 139 12.10 3.82 -11.10
CA LEU A 139 12.15 4.77 -9.98
C LEU A 139 10.74 5.09 -9.45
N TYR A 140 9.75 5.16 -10.34
CA TYR A 140 8.35 5.27 -9.93
C TYR A 140 7.89 4.04 -9.17
N ARG A 141 8.31 2.84 -9.62
CA ARG A 141 8.02 1.58 -8.91
C ARG A 141 8.69 1.55 -7.53
N GLU A 142 9.94 1.95 -7.41
CA GLU A 142 10.63 2.04 -6.11
C GLU A 142 9.94 3.04 -5.17
N LEU A 143 9.46 4.16 -5.71
CA LEU A 143 8.67 5.13 -4.94
C LEU A 143 7.33 4.52 -4.48
N GLY A 144 6.64 3.83 -5.38
CA GLY A 144 5.44 3.07 -5.05
C GLY A 144 5.70 1.99 -4.00
N TRP A 145 6.84 1.31 -4.05
CA TRP A 145 7.27 0.30 -3.09
C TRP A 145 7.48 0.88 -1.68
N LEU A 146 8.03 2.10 -1.56
CA LEU A 146 8.11 2.78 -0.26
C LEU A 146 6.72 2.99 0.35
N PHE A 147 5.73 3.39 -0.45
CA PHE A 147 4.36 3.51 0.04
C PHE A 147 3.72 2.16 0.36
N GLN A 148 3.80 1.20 -0.58
CA GLN A 148 3.17 -0.11 -0.46
C GLN A 148 3.74 -0.91 0.71
N HIS A 149 5.06 -1.08 0.74
CA HIS A 149 5.72 -2.01 1.65
C HIS A 149 6.21 -1.33 2.94
N LYS A 150 6.88 -0.18 2.86
CA LYS A 150 7.44 0.46 4.07
C LYS A 150 6.36 1.14 4.94
N ILE A 151 5.40 1.81 4.30
CA ILE A 151 4.32 2.52 5.01
C ILE A 151 3.07 1.66 5.12
N GLY A 152 2.65 1.01 4.03
CA GLY A 152 1.38 0.29 3.92
C GLY A 152 1.34 -1.08 4.61
N ALA A 153 2.42 -1.87 4.48
CA ALA A 153 2.46 -3.23 4.99
C ALA A 153 2.77 -3.29 6.49
N ALA A 154 2.37 -4.39 7.13
CA ALA A 154 2.63 -4.66 8.55
C ALA A 154 4.06 -5.20 8.81
N MET A 155 5.06 -4.65 8.11
CA MET A 155 6.46 -5.12 8.17
C MET A 155 7.34 -4.31 9.13
N ASP A 156 7.02 -3.03 9.33
CA ASP A 156 7.75 -2.15 10.26
C ASP A 156 6.95 -1.95 11.55
N GLN A 157 7.61 -2.02 12.70
CA GLN A 157 6.97 -1.85 14.01
C GLN A 157 6.30 -0.47 14.18
N ALA A 158 6.81 0.57 13.50
CA ALA A 158 6.25 1.91 13.52
C ALA A 158 5.31 2.20 12.33
N GLN A 159 4.89 1.19 11.55
CA GLN A 159 4.04 1.40 10.36
C GLN A 159 2.74 2.16 10.65
N MET A 160 2.09 1.92 11.80
CA MET A 160 0.87 2.64 12.17
C MET A 160 1.14 4.14 12.35
N TYR A 161 2.29 4.49 12.94
CA TYR A 161 2.71 5.88 13.05
C TYR A 161 2.94 6.51 11.67
N TYR A 162 3.59 5.79 10.74
CA TYR A 162 3.82 6.30 9.38
C TYR A 162 2.50 6.57 8.65
N LYS A 163 1.53 5.65 8.73
CA LYS A 163 0.18 5.83 8.17
C LYS A 163 -0.51 7.06 8.74
N GLN A 164 -0.45 7.25 10.06
CA GLN A 164 -1.02 8.42 10.75
C GLN A 164 -0.32 9.72 10.38
N ALA A 165 1.02 9.72 10.32
CA ALA A 165 1.81 10.88 9.94
C ALA A 165 1.49 11.31 8.50
N TRP A 166 1.51 10.37 7.55
CA TRP A 166 1.17 10.63 6.15
C TRP A 166 -0.26 11.15 5.98
N ALA A 167 -1.23 10.51 6.64
CA ALA A 167 -2.62 10.95 6.54
C ALA A 167 -2.85 12.34 7.14
N ARG A 168 -2.17 12.69 8.24
CA ARG A 168 -2.20 14.06 8.78
C ARG A 168 -1.67 15.07 7.78
N GLU A 169 -0.61 14.74 7.05
CA GLU A 169 -0.10 15.59 5.96
C GLU A 169 -1.14 15.78 4.85
N MET A 170 -1.82 14.71 4.43
CA MET A 170 -2.85 14.78 3.39
C MET A 170 -4.13 15.51 3.86
N MET A 171 -4.56 15.28 5.09
CA MET A 171 -5.70 15.96 5.72
C MET A 171 -5.47 17.47 5.91
N ALA A 172 -4.21 17.92 5.91
CA ALA A 172 -3.88 19.35 5.91
C ALA A 172 -4.02 19.99 4.52
N LEU A 173 -4.21 19.20 3.46
CA LEU A 173 -4.33 19.66 2.07
C LEU A 173 -5.79 19.62 1.59
N PHE A 174 -6.57 18.63 2.01
CA PHE A 174 -7.96 18.46 1.59
C PHE A 174 -8.80 17.74 2.63
N ASP A 175 -10.11 17.97 2.59
CA ASP A 175 -11.09 17.29 3.42
C ASP A 175 -11.55 15.96 2.80
N GLY A 176 -11.82 14.97 3.65
CA GLY A 176 -12.34 13.68 3.22
C GLY A 176 -11.30 12.76 2.57
N PRO A 177 -11.75 11.70 1.86
CA PRO A 177 -10.85 10.68 1.30
C PRO A 177 -10.10 11.14 0.05
N ALA A 178 -10.59 12.14 -0.68
CA ALA A 178 -9.97 12.63 -1.90
C ALA A 178 -10.17 14.15 -2.00
N PRO A 179 -9.28 14.86 -2.69
CA PRO A 179 -9.51 16.27 -2.95
C PRO A 179 -10.75 16.53 -3.82
N ASP A 180 -11.44 17.65 -3.60
CA ASP A 180 -12.38 18.17 -4.60
C ASP A 180 -11.58 18.67 -5.82
N TYR A 181 -11.41 17.81 -6.83
CA TYR A 181 -10.65 18.15 -8.03
C TYR A 181 -11.20 19.37 -8.80
N THR A 182 -12.46 19.74 -8.58
CA THR A 182 -13.12 20.86 -9.26
C THR A 182 -12.89 22.17 -8.51
N ASN A 183 -13.12 22.19 -7.19
CA ASN A 183 -13.06 23.40 -6.37
C ASN A 183 -11.91 23.43 -5.35
N MET A 184 -10.84 22.67 -5.60
CA MET A 184 -9.67 22.62 -4.73
C MET A 184 -9.09 24.03 -4.48
N PRO A 185 -8.77 24.39 -3.22
CA PRO A 185 -8.06 25.63 -2.92
C PRO A 185 -6.75 25.75 -3.71
N PRO A 186 -6.42 26.92 -4.28
CA PRO A 186 -5.19 27.10 -5.06
C PRO A 186 -3.91 26.76 -4.29
N GLU A 187 -3.90 27.02 -2.98
CA GLU A 187 -2.79 26.64 -2.10
C GLU A 187 -2.64 25.13 -1.98
N SER A 188 -3.73 24.39 -1.73
CA SER A 188 -3.71 22.92 -1.71
C SER A 188 -3.21 22.33 -3.04
N ARG A 189 -3.67 22.88 -4.18
CA ARG A 189 -3.19 22.49 -5.51
C ARG A 189 -1.70 22.72 -5.67
N ARG A 190 -1.21 23.90 -5.29
CA ARG A 190 0.21 24.25 -5.35
C ARG A 190 1.04 23.30 -4.49
N ARG A 191 0.62 23.06 -3.24
CA ARG A 191 1.33 22.18 -2.31
C ARG A 191 1.37 20.73 -2.81
N LEU A 192 0.25 20.21 -3.33
CA LEU A 192 0.23 18.87 -3.96
C LEU A 192 1.27 18.77 -5.09
N LEU A 193 1.32 19.74 -5.99
CA LEU A 193 2.24 19.76 -7.13
C LEU A 193 3.71 19.99 -6.74
N GLU A 194 3.97 20.94 -5.84
CA GLU A 194 5.33 21.41 -5.54
C GLU A 194 5.97 20.64 -4.38
N GLU A 195 5.23 20.38 -3.30
CA GLU A 195 5.74 19.70 -2.10
C GLU A 195 5.58 18.19 -2.18
N TYR A 196 4.49 17.71 -2.77
CA TYR A 196 4.15 16.27 -2.79
C TYR A 196 4.39 15.59 -4.14
N ARG A 197 4.61 16.36 -5.21
CA ARG A 197 4.70 15.91 -6.60
C ARG A 197 3.50 15.06 -7.04
N LEU A 198 2.35 15.30 -6.43
CA LEU A 198 1.07 14.72 -6.79
C LEU A 198 0.35 15.70 -7.70
N ASP A 199 0.12 15.30 -8.95
CA ASP A 199 -0.62 16.08 -9.92
C ASP A 199 -2.12 15.81 -9.74
N PRO A 200 -2.93 16.81 -9.33
CA PRO A 200 -4.36 16.61 -9.13
C PRO A 200 -5.12 16.09 -10.36
N ASP A 201 -4.69 16.42 -11.57
CA ASP A 201 -5.34 15.93 -12.80
C ASP A 201 -5.01 14.45 -13.05
N LEU A 202 -3.81 14.01 -12.65
CA LEU A 202 -3.43 12.60 -12.66
C LEU A 202 -4.10 11.81 -11.53
N MET A 203 -4.19 12.39 -10.32
CA MET A 203 -4.94 11.81 -9.21
C MET A 203 -6.39 11.57 -9.61
N ARG A 204 -7.03 12.55 -10.25
CA ARG A 204 -8.40 12.40 -10.78
C ARG A 204 -8.51 11.25 -11.79
N GLN A 205 -7.59 11.15 -12.76
CA GLN A 205 -7.59 10.04 -13.73
C GLN A 205 -7.44 8.67 -13.05
N VAL A 206 -6.61 8.61 -12.00
CA VAL A 206 -6.44 7.39 -11.21
C VAL A 206 -7.74 7.03 -10.48
N ASP A 207 -8.41 8.00 -9.85
CA ASP A 207 -9.72 7.78 -9.21
C ASP A 207 -10.80 7.38 -10.21
N GLU A 208 -10.86 8.02 -11.38
CA GLU A 208 -11.80 7.67 -12.44
C GLU A 208 -11.61 6.23 -12.92
N ARG A 209 -10.36 5.76 -12.95
CA ARG A 209 -10.02 4.41 -13.40
C ARG A 209 -10.22 3.34 -12.32
N TYR A 210 -9.83 3.64 -11.09
CA TYR A 210 -9.64 2.65 -10.03
C TYR A 210 -10.37 2.93 -8.72
N GLY A 211 -10.84 4.15 -8.53
CA GLY A 211 -11.43 4.63 -7.29
C GLY A 211 -12.84 4.11 -7.00
N PRO A 212 -13.44 4.59 -5.89
CA PRO A 212 -13.00 5.73 -5.08
C PRO A 212 -11.85 5.40 -4.11
N LEU A 213 -10.66 5.98 -4.31
CA LEU A 213 -9.51 5.78 -3.41
C LEU A 213 -9.56 6.74 -2.21
N ASP A 214 -8.90 6.34 -1.12
CA ASP A 214 -8.62 7.23 0.01
C ASP A 214 -7.16 7.72 -0.07
N TRP A 215 -6.97 8.91 -0.62
CA TRP A 215 -5.70 9.63 -0.76
C TRP A 215 -5.11 10.12 0.55
N ARG A 216 -5.67 9.75 1.70
CA ARG A 216 -4.97 9.88 2.98
C ARG A 216 -4.13 8.65 3.29
N LEU A 217 -4.32 7.55 2.57
CA LEU A 217 -3.72 6.26 2.84
C LEU A 217 -2.64 5.88 1.81
N PRO A 218 -1.61 5.11 2.21
CA PRO A 218 -0.46 4.82 1.35
C PRO A 218 -0.81 4.02 0.08
N GLN A 219 -1.88 3.23 0.09
CA GLN A 219 -2.27 2.38 -1.04
C GLN A 219 -2.60 3.21 -2.29
N ALA A 220 -3.29 4.35 -2.12
CA ALA A 220 -3.58 5.26 -3.21
C ALA A 220 -2.30 5.82 -3.86
N HIS A 221 -1.25 6.04 -3.05
CA HIS A 221 0.02 6.61 -3.48
C HIS A 221 0.89 5.56 -4.18
N ALA A 222 0.94 4.35 -3.64
CA ALA A 222 1.59 3.21 -4.30
C ALA A 222 1.00 3.00 -5.71
N LEU A 223 -0.33 3.01 -5.81
CA LEU A 223 -1.05 2.91 -7.07
C LEU A 223 -0.76 4.09 -7.99
N TYR A 224 -0.81 5.34 -7.50
CA TYR A 224 -0.51 6.55 -8.27
C TYR A 224 0.89 6.51 -8.89
N TRP A 225 1.91 6.15 -8.11
CA TRP A 225 3.27 6.09 -8.60
C TRP A 225 3.48 4.95 -9.60
N ALA A 226 2.91 3.77 -9.35
CA ALA A 226 2.90 2.68 -10.32
C ALA A 226 2.22 3.08 -11.64
N TRP A 227 1.08 3.78 -11.57
CA TRP A 227 0.37 4.32 -12.74
C TRP A 227 1.23 5.32 -13.52
N CYS A 228 1.94 6.22 -12.84
CA CYS A 228 2.86 7.15 -13.48
C CYS A 228 4.01 6.42 -14.16
N GLY A 229 4.63 5.46 -13.48
CA GLY A 229 5.73 4.64 -14.02
C GLY A 229 5.30 3.81 -15.23
N ARG A 230 4.07 3.30 -15.22
CA ARG A 230 3.52 2.43 -16.27
C ARG A 230 3.55 3.05 -17.66
N ARG A 231 3.49 4.39 -17.75
CA ARG A 231 3.56 5.16 -19.01
C ARG A 231 4.90 5.04 -19.72
N TYR A 232 5.96 4.79 -18.97
CA TYR A 232 7.33 4.65 -19.47
C TYR A 232 7.81 3.20 -19.47
N ALA A 233 7.05 2.30 -18.83
CA ALA A 233 7.47 0.94 -18.56
C ALA A 233 7.32 0.03 -19.79
N THR A 234 8.31 -0.84 -20.00
CA THR A 234 8.28 -1.92 -21.00
C THR A 234 8.81 -3.21 -20.39
N GLY A 235 8.50 -4.36 -21.00
CA GLY A 235 8.95 -5.68 -20.54
C GLY A 235 8.64 -5.92 -19.06
N PHE A 236 9.67 -6.30 -18.30
CA PHE A 236 9.56 -6.58 -16.86
C PHE A 236 8.94 -5.43 -16.06
N GLU A 237 9.36 -4.18 -16.31
CA GLU A 237 8.87 -3.04 -15.52
C GLU A 237 7.39 -2.75 -15.77
N ALA A 238 6.88 -3.06 -16.97
CA ALA A 238 5.45 -2.91 -17.26
C ALA A 238 4.63 -3.88 -16.42
N LEU A 239 5.02 -5.16 -16.42
CA LEU A 239 4.39 -6.18 -15.58
C LEU A 239 4.53 -5.87 -14.09
N ALA A 240 5.68 -5.37 -13.65
CA ALA A 240 5.91 -5.01 -12.26
C ALA A 240 5.04 -3.82 -11.81
N CYS A 241 4.84 -2.81 -12.67
CA CYS A 241 3.91 -1.71 -12.41
C CYS A 241 2.46 -2.21 -12.37
N ASP A 242 2.03 -3.03 -13.32
CA ASP A 242 0.68 -3.62 -13.36
C ASP A 242 0.41 -4.46 -12.09
N ARG A 243 1.42 -5.22 -11.65
CA ARG A 243 1.42 -5.97 -10.38
C ARG A 243 1.23 -5.08 -9.16
N MET A 244 1.99 -4.00 -9.07
CA MET A 244 1.85 -3.05 -7.98
C MET A 244 0.46 -2.39 -7.96
N ILE A 245 -0.13 -2.10 -9.12
CA ILE A 245 -1.47 -1.52 -9.24
C ILE A 245 -2.51 -2.49 -8.66
N TYR A 246 -2.58 -3.74 -9.12
CA TYR A 246 -3.61 -4.66 -8.64
C TYR A 246 -3.39 -5.09 -7.18
N GLN A 247 -2.14 -5.18 -6.72
CA GLN A 247 -1.83 -5.44 -5.31
C GLN A 247 -2.25 -4.27 -4.42
N SER A 248 -1.94 -3.03 -4.82
CA SER A 248 -2.33 -1.82 -4.08
C SER A 248 -3.85 -1.65 -4.05
N LEU A 249 -4.56 -2.02 -5.12
CA LEU A 249 -6.02 -2.11 -5.13
C LEU A 249 -6.56 -3.15 -4.15
N GLY A 250 -5.95 -4.33 -4.12
CA GLY A 250 -6.28 -5.37 -3.13
C GLY A 250 -6.09 -4.87 -1.70
N ASP A 251 -5.00 -4.17 -1.43
CA ASP A 251 -4.75 -3.55 -0.13
C ASP A 251 -5.75 -2.41 0.17
N ALA A 252 -6.10 -1.59 -0.82
CA ALA A 252 -7.10 -0.54 -0.66
C ALA A 252 -8.51 -1.13 -0.44
N PHE A 253 -8.85 -2.26 -1.05
CA PHE A 253 -10.08 -2.97 -0.76
C PHE A 253 -10.09 -3.45 0.71
N ARG A 254 -8.97 -4.01 1.20
CA ARG A 254 -8.87 -4.54 2.57
C ARG A 254 -8.75 -3.47 3.66
N GLN A 255 -8.10 -2.35 3.39
CA GLN A 255 -7.75 -1.33 4.40
C GLN A 255 -7.69 0.10 3.83
N GLY A 256 -8.38 0.40 2.74
CA GLY A 256 -8.31 1.67 2.01
C GLY A 256 -9.42 2.67 2.30
N ARG A 257 -10.04 2.60 3.48
CA ARG A 257 -10.85 3.69 4.03
C ARG A 257 -10.32 4.07 5.40
N LEU A 258 -10.05 5.35 5.60
CA LEU A 258 -9.71 5.86 6.92
C LEU A 258 -10.98 6.20 7.71
N THR A 259 -11.27 5.38 8.72
CA THR A 259 -12.31 5.69 9.71
C THR A 259 -11.71 6.61 10.77
N LEU A 260 -12.30 7.79 10.91
CA LEU A 260 -11.98 8.75 11.96
C LEU A 260 -13.12 8.76 12.96
N ASP A 261 -12.87 8.28 14.18
CA ASP A 261 -13.78 8.53 15.31
C ASP A 261 -13.11 9.57 16.20
N LYS A 262 -13.69 10.79 16.21
CA LYS A 262 -13.18 11.91 17.02
C LYS A 262 -13.42 11.70 18.51
N ASP A 263 -14.44 10.94 18.88
CA ASP A 263 -14.83 10.71 20.28
C ASP A 263 -13.87 9.70 20.96
N GLU A 264 -13.34 8.74 20.20
CA GLU A 264 -12.37 7.74 20.68
C GLU A 264 -10.92 8.02 20.22
N GLU A 265 -10.66 9.14 19.52
CA GLU A 265 -9.35 9.48 18.92
C GLU A 265 -8.82 8.37 17.97
N ILE A 266 -9.73 7.66 17.31
CA ILE A 266 -9.41 6.47 16.53
C ILE A 266 -9.03 6.86 15.10
N PHE A 267 -7.85 6.39 14.71
CA PHE A 267 -7.34 6.42 13.34
C PHE A 267 -7.20 4.96 12.86
N LEU A 268 -8.24 4.42 12.22
CA LEU A 268 -8.23 3.03 11.77
C LEU A 268 -8.45 2.91 10.25
N PRO A 269 -7.48 2.32 9.53
CA PRO A 269 -7.74 1.75 8.22
C PRO A 269 -8.85 0.70 8.31
N SER A 270 -9.78 0.75 7.37
CA SER A 270 -10.95 -0.12 7.28
C SER A 270 -11.18 -0.52 5.81
N PRO A 271 -11.87 -1.65 5.55
CA PRO A 271 -12.15 -2.07 4.19
C PRO A 271 -12.94 -1.04 3.36
N ASN A 272 -12.56 -0.92 2.08
CA ASN A 272 -13.25 -0.12 1.08
C ASN A 272 -13.96 -1.03 0.07
N LEU A 273 -15.18 -1.45 0.42
CA LEU A 273 -15.94 -2.41 -0.39
C LEU A 273 -16.37 -1.87 -1.75
N ASP A 274 -16.37 -0.55 -1.94
CA ASP A 274 -16.75 0.08 -3.21
C ASP A 274 -15.68 -0.13 -4.30
N LEU A 275 -14.46 -0.51 -3.90
CA LEU A 275 -13.38 -0.85 -4.82
C LEU A 275 -13.52 -2.25 -5.42
N LEU A 276 -14.38 -3.13 -4.87
CA LEU A 276 -14.47 -4.53 -5.28
C LEU A 276 -14.63 -4.71 -6.80
N PRO A 277 -15.57 -4.03 -7.49
CA PRO A 277 -15.74 -4.22 -8.93
C PRO A 277 -14.51 -3.78 -9.73
N ARG A 278 -13.89 -2.64 -9.36
CA ARG A 278 -12.70 -2.11 -10.04
C ARG A 278 -11.45 -2.96 -9.79
N MET A 279 -11.32 -3.49 -8.58
CA MET A 279 -10.26 -4.43 -8.22
C MET A 279 -10.33 -5.72 -9.05
N LEU A 280 -11.50 -6.39 -9.08
CA LEU A 280 -11.69 -7.61 -9.86
C LEU A 280 -11.47 -7.36 -11.36
N GLN A 281 -12.07 -6.30 -11.90
CA GLN A 281 -11.88 -5.94 -13.31
C GLN A 281 -10.40 -5.68 -13.65
N THR A 282 -9.63 -5.09 -12.74
CA THR A 282 -8.19 -4.83 -12.95
C THR A 282 -7.40 -6.13 -12.97
N LEU A 283 -7.71 -7.08 -12.08
CA LEU A 283 -7.11 -8.41 -12.10
C LEU A 283 -7.48 -9.17 -13.38
N GLU A 284 -8.74 -9.15 -13.80
CA GLU A 284 -9.18 -9.78 -15.05
C GLU A 284 -8.47 -9.21 -16.28
N ASN A 285 -8.36 -7.87 -16.36
CA ASN A 285 -7.62 -7.21 -17.44
C ASN A 285 -6.13 -7.62 -17.43
N SER A 286 -5.53 -7.74 -16.25
CA SER A 286 -4.14 -8.17 -16.10
C SER A 286 -3.95 -9.63 -16.51
N MET A 287 -4.88 -10.52 -16.16
CA MET A 287 -4.88 -11.93 -16.60
C MET A 287 -5.01 -12.05 -18.12
N ALA A 288 -5.86 -11.21 -18.74
CA ALA A 288 -6.03 -11.20 -20.19
C ALA A 288 -4.80 -10.65 -20.93
N ALA A 289 -4.11 -9.67 -20.34
CA ALA A 289 -2.90 -9.08 -20.90
C ALA A 289 -1.65 -9.99 -20.75
N HIS A 290 -1.63 -10.82 -19.71
CA HIS A 290 -0.50 -11.69 -19.35
C HIS A 290 -0.98 -13.12 -19.05
N PRO A 291 -1.52 -13.84 -20.04
CA PRO A 291 -2.07 -15.19 -19.85
C PRO A 291 -1.01 -16.23 -19.43
N GLU A 292 0.27 -15.96 -19.65
CA GLU A 292 1.40 -16.78 -19.25
C GLU A 292 1.74 -16.70 -17.74
N GLU A 293 1.30 -15.66 -17.04
CA GLU A 293 1.60 -15.41 -15.62
C GLU A 293 0.54 -16.06 -14.71
N ALA A 294 0.79 -17.31 -14.30
CA ALA A 294 -0.13 -18.09 -13.47
C ALA A 294 -0.43 -17.41 -12.12
N GLU A 295 0.52 -16.64 -11.59
CA GLU A 295 0.42 -15.91 -10.32
C GLU A 295 -0.70 -14.88 -10.33
N ILE A 296 -1.07 -14.31 -11.49
CA ILE A 296 -2.17 -13.35 -11.59
C ILE A 296 -3.51 -14.06 -11.42
N ARG A 297 -3.63 -15.29 -11.95
CA ARG A 297 -4.82 -16.13 -11.75
C ARG A 297 -4.97 -16.50 -10.27
N ASP A 298 -3.89 -16.84 -9.60
CA ASP A 298 -3.90 -17.09 -8.15
C ASP A 298 -4.27 -15.83 -7.35
N ALA A 299 -3.76 -14.66 -7.74
CA ALA A 299 -4.13 -13.39 -7.12
C ALA A 299 -5.64 -13.08 -7.29
N HIS A 300 -6.22 -13.38 -8.45
CA HIS A 300 -7.66 -13.26 -8.69
C HIS A 300 -8.48 -14.22 -7.82
N ARG A 301 -8.06 -15.49 -7.70
CA ARG A 301 -8.73 -16.44 -6.81
C ARG A 301 -8.72 -15.93 -5.36
N LEU A 302 -7.54 -15.54 -4.86
CA LEU A 302 -7.39 -15.04 -3.48
C LEU A 302 -8.21 -13.76 -3.24
N ALA A 303 -8.28 -12.87 -4.24
CA ALA A 303 -9.10 -11.66 -4.17
C ALA A 303 -10.59 -11.98 -4.02
N LEU A 304 -11.10 -12.97 -4.76
CA LEU A 304 -12.48 -13.46 -4.60
C LEU A 304 -12.70 -14.07 -3.22
N GLU A 305 -11.82 -14.96 -2.77
CA GLU A 305 -11.93 -15.61 -1.45
C GLU A 305 -11.97 -14.57 -0.31
N THR A 306 -11.04 -13.60 -0.35
CA THR A 306 -10.98 -12.50 0.60
C THR A 306 -12.25 -11.65 0.55
N ALA A 307 -12.73 -11.33 -0.65
CA ALA A 307 -13.91 -10.49 -0.84
C ALA A 307 -15.19 -11.16 -0.34
N VAL A 308 -15.35 -12.47 -0.52
CA VAL A 308 -16.48 -13.23 0.03
C VAL A 308 -16.52 -13.10 1.56
N LEU A 309 -15.40 -13.34 2.25
CA LEU A 309 -15.32 -13.19 3.70
C LEU A 309 -15.55 -11.74 4.14
N MET A 310 -14.97 -10.76 3.44
CA MET A 310 -15.17 -9.35 3.76
C MET A 310 -16.63 -8.92 3.62
N LEU A 311 -17.31 -9.28 2.52
CA LEU A 311 -18.74 -8.98 2.34
C LEU A 311 -19.58 -9.61 3.45
N TYR A 312 -19.26 -10.85 3.85
CA TYR A 312 -19.94 -11.52 4.96
C TYR A 312 -19.73 -10.77 6.28
N THR A 313 -18.51 -10.33 6.61
CA THR A 313 -18.25 -9.54 7.83
C THR A 313 -18.86 -8.14 7.84
N PHE A 314 -19.31 -7.64 6.69
CA PHE A 314 -20.06 -6.39 6.54
C PHE A 314 -21.58 -6.62 6.41
N HIS A 315 -22.06 -7.84 6.68
CA HIS A 315 -23.47 -8.21 6.60
C HIS A 315 -24.08 -8.02 5.18
N ARG A 316 -23.24 -8.07 4.13
CA ARG A 316 -23.65 -8.07 2.72
C ARG A 316 -23.79 -9.52 2.22
N ASN A 317 -24.68 -10.29 2.87
CA ASN A 317 -24.76 -11.75 2.69
C ASN A 317 -25.14 -12.17 1.28
N GLU A 318 -26.06 -11.44 0.61
CA GLU A 318 -26.44 -11.72 -0.78
C GLU A 318 -25.25 -11.51 -1.74
N ASP A 319 -24.48 -10.45 -1.53
CA ASP A 319 -23.28 -10.18 -2.33
C ASP A 319 -22.20 -11.23 -2.10
N ALA A 320 -21.98 -11.62 -0.83
CA ALA A 320 -21.04 -12.67 -0.47
C ALA A 320 -21.41 -14.01 -1.12
N ALA A 321 -22.69 -14.38 -1.10
CA ALA A 321 -23.18 -15.62 -1.70
C ALA A 321 -23.03 -15.61 -3.23
N ARG A 322 -23.40 -14.50 -3.90
CA ARG A 322 -23.19 -14.34 -5.35
C ARG A 322 -21.72 -14.47 -5.74
N LEU A 323 -20.83 -13.82 -4.99
CA LEU A 323 -19.40 -13.86 -5.27
C LEU A 323 -18.81 -15.25 -4.98
N PHE A 324 -19.35 -15.98 -4.01
CA PHE A 324 -18.99 -17.37 -3.75
C PHE A 324 -19.41 -18.30 -4.89
N ASP A 325 -20.60 -18.12 -5.47
CA ASP A 325 -21.03 -18.89 -6.64
C ASP A 325 -20.12 -18.64 -7.85
N GLU A 326 -19.66 -17.40 -8.02
CA GLU A 326 -18.66 -17.07 -9.03
C GLU A 326 -17.30 -17.75 -8.75
N LEU A 327 -16.81 -17.66 -7.52
CA LEU A 327 -15.58 -18.33 -7.08
C LEU A 327 -15.64 -19.84 -7.35
N LYS A 328 -16.73 -20.50 -6.93
CA LYS A 328 -16.97 -21.92 -7.15
C LYS A 328 -16.98 -22.29 -8.63
N THR A 329 -17.57 -21.43 -9.46
CA THR A 329 -17.65 -21.66 -10.91
C THR A 329 -16.30 -21.53 -11.59
N ARG A 330 -15.52 -20.50 -11.25
CA ARG A 330 -14.23 -20.20 -11.89
C ARG A 330 -13.05 -20.99 -11.32
N TYR A 331 -13.11 -21.33 -10.04
CA TYR A 331 -12.04 -21.95 -9.26
C TYR A 331 -12.61 -23.07 -8.37
N PRO A 332 -13.14 -24.16 -8.95
CA PRO A 332 -13.65 -25.27 -8.16
C PRO A 332 -12.54 -25.91 -7.32
N SER A 333 -12.86 -26.18 -6.05
CA SER A 333 -11.95 -26.72 -5.03
C SER A 333 -12.75 -27.53 -4.00
N GLU A 334 -12.06 -28.24 -3.10
CA GLU A 334 -12.74 -28.97 -2.01
C GLU A 334 -13.49 -28.01 -1.07
N GLU A 335 -12.90 -26.83 -0.82
CA GLU A 335 -13.48 -25.77 0.02
C GLU A 335 -14.75 -25.20 -0.61
N THR A 336 -14.75 -24.92 -1.91
CA THR A 336 -15.94 -24.41 -2.62
C THR A 336 -17.01 -25.49 -2.83
N ALA A 337 -16.61 -26.76 -2.89
CA ALA A 337 -17.53 -27.90 -2.95
C ALA A 337 -18.26 -28.13 -1.62
N ALA A 338 -17.62 -27.83 -0.48
CA ALA A 338 -18.23 -27.98 0.85
C ALA A 338 -19.45 -27.07 1.07
N GLY A 339 -19.54 -25.96 0.32
CA GLY A 339 -20.63 -24.99 0.38
C GLY A 339 -20.26 -23.67 1.06
N PHE A 340 -21.19 -22.71 1.03
CA PHE A 340 -20.93 -21.33 1.43
C PHE A 340 -20.49 -21.17 2.90
N GLU A 341 -21.28 -21.68 3.85
CA GLU A 341 -20.93 -21.56 5.26
C GLU A 341 -19.64 -22.30 5.68
N PRO A 342 -19.37 -23.56 5.25
CA PRO A 342 -18.09 -24.18 5.55
C PRO A 342 -16.92 -23.45 4.87
N PHE A 343 -17.12 -22.85 3.70
CA PHE A 343 -16.13 -21.96 3.10
C PHE A 343 -15.85 -20.74 4.00
N ILE A 344 -16.87 -20.03 4.49
CA ILE A 344 -16.69 -18.89 5.41
C ILE A 344 -15.92 -19.31 6.67
N PHE A 345 -16.29 -20.47 7.25
CA PHE A 345 -15.60 -21.02 8.41
C PHE A 345 -14.12 -21.26 8.09
N HIS A 346 -13.82 -21.99 7.01
CA HIS A 346 -12.46 -22.29 6.58
C HIS A 346 -11.66 -21.01 6.33
N ALA A 347 -12.20 -20.06 5.57
CA ALA A 347 -11.55 -18.79 5.25
C ALA A 347 -11.24 -17.97 6.51
N PHE A 348 -12.12 -17.98 7.51
CA PHE A 348 -11.89 -17.28 8.78
C PHE A 348 -10.86 -17.99 9.67
N THR A 349 -10.75 -19.31 9.58
CA THR A 349 -9.81 -20.11 10.38
C THR A 349 -8.50 -20.43 9.67
N ALA A 350 -8.30 -19.97 8.43
CA ALA A 350 -7.19 -20.37 7.57
C ALA A 350 -5.79 -20.06 8.15
N GLU A 351 -5.68 -19.05 9.03
CA GLU A 351 -4.41 -18.71 9.70
C GLU A 351 -4.06 -19.66 10.85
N LEU A 352 -4.97 -20.56 11.26
CA LEU A 352 -4.69 -21.56 12.29
C LEU A 352 -3.97 -22.76 11.66
N GLU A 353 -2.66 -22.88 11.91
CA GLU A 353 -1.85 -24.07 11.52
C GLU A 353 -2.52 -25.38 11.98
N GLU A 354 -3.04 -25.39 13.21
CA GLU A 354 -3.92 -26.44 13.73
C GLU A 354 -5.09 -25.79 14.48
N PRO A 355 -6.35 -26.00 14.03
CA PRO A 355 -7.54 -25.46 14.70
C PRO A 355 -7.83 -26.23 16.00
N SER A 356 -7.01 -25.97 17.03
CA SER A 356 -7.25 -26.42 18.38
C SER A 356 -8.34 -25.57 19.05
N GLU A 357 -8.97 -26.10 20.10
CA GLU A 357 -10.02 -25.38 20.80
C GLU A 357 -9.61 -24.02 21.38
N PRO A 358 -8.45 -23.88 22.05
CA PRO A 358 -8.06 -22.57 22.57
C PRO A 358 -7.93 -21.54 21.46
N ARG A 359 -7.41 -21.94 20.30
CA ARG A 359 -7.25 -21.08 19.12
C ARG A 359 -8.58 -20.69 18.48
N LEU A 360 -9.49 -21.66 18.31
CA LEU A 360 -10.84 -21.40 17.81
C LEU A 360 -11.61 -20.48 18.78
N ARG A 361 -11.44 -20.69 20.08
CA ARG A 361 -12.01 -19.83 21.11
C ARG A 361 -11.47 -18.40 21.01
N GLU A 362 -10.16 -18.22 20.86
CA GLU A 362 -9.52 -16.90 20.65
C GLU A 362 -10.10 -16.18 19.42
N LEU A 363 -10.29 -16.89 18.31
CA LEU A 363 -10.88 -16.32 17.09
C LEU A 363 -12.36 -15.92 17.28
N ILE A 364 -13.15 -16.76 17.95
CA ILE A 364 -14.56 -16.44 18.25
C ILE A 364 -14.63 -15.26 19.21
N GLU A 365 -13.81 -15.23 20.27
CA GLU A 365 -13.69 -14.10 21.20
C GLU A 365 -13.31 -12.81 20.46
N SER A 366 -12.37 -12.88 19.51
CA SER A 366 -11.95 -11.76 18.66
C SER A 366 -13.08 -11.27 17.75
N ALA A 367 -13.84 -12.18 17.11
CA ALA A 367 -15.00 -11.83 16.28
C ALA A 367 -16.09 -11.14 17.12
N VAL A 368 -16.42 -11.70 18.29
CA VAL A 368 -17.38 -11.10 19.23
C VAL A 368 -16.92 -9.71 19.67
N TYR A 369 -15.65 -9.56 20.04
CA TYR A 369 -15.07 -8.28 20.43
C TYR A 369 -15.19 -7.25 19.29
N LYS A 370 -14.84 -7.63 18.04
CA LYS A 370 -14.97 -6.77 16.86
C LYS A 370 -16.42 -6.35 16.60
N GLY A 371 -17.38 -7.27 16.77
CA GLY A 371 -18.80 -6.96 16.64
C GLY A 371 -19.27 -5.90 17.64
N LEU A 372 -18.87 -6.04 18.91
CA LEU A 372 -19.13 -5.06 19.96
C LEU A 372 -18.41 -3.73 19.68
N PHE A 373 -17.17 -3.77 19.24
CA PHE A 373 -16.39 -2.59 18.90
C PHE A 373 -17.05 -1.76 17.80
N TRP A 374 -17.44 -2.39 16.69
CA TRP A 374 -18.14 -1.68 15.61
C TRP A 374 -19.50 -1.13 16.04
N ARG A 375 -20.22 -1.85 16.93
CA ARG A 375 -21.46 -1.33 17.55
C ARG A 375 -21.20 -0.09 18.40
N ALA A 376 -20.12 -0.08 19.19
CA ALA A 376 -19.72 1.08 19.99
C ALA A 376 -19.39 2.30 19.11
N LEU A 377 -18.86 2.07 17.90
CA LEU A 377 -18.61 3.11 16.89
C LEU A 377 -19.86 3.49 16.07
N GLY A 378 -20.98 2.77 16.25
CA GLY A 378 -22.24 3.03 15.54
C GLY A 378 -22.33 2.44 14.13
N ASP A 379 -21.50 1.45 13.82
CA ASP A 379 -21.57 0.68 12.56
C ASP A 379 -22.30 -0.65 12.79
N ASP A 380 -23.63 -0.59 12.72
CA ASP A 380 -24.50 -1.74 13.01
C ASP A 380 -24.35 -2.87 11.97
N ALA A 381 -24.03 -2.55 10.72
CA ALA A 381 -23.85 -3.54 9.66
C ALA A 381 -22.61 -4.40 9.90
N ARG A 382 -21.46 -3.77 10.20
CA ARG A 382 -20.25 -4.51 10.59
C ARG A 382 -20.45 -5.25 11.91
N ALA A 383 -21.13 -4.63 12.87
CA ALA A 383 -21.44 -5.30 14.13
C ALA A 383 -22.22 -6.60 13.90
N ALA A 384 -23.29 -6.55 13.11
CA ALA A 384 -24.10 -7.72 12.75
C ALA A 384 -23.28 -8.76 11.96
N GLY A 385 -22.42 -8.32 11.04
CA GLY A 385 -21.54 -9.19 10.26
C GLY A 385 -20.53 -9.98 11.09
N TYR A 386 -19.94 -9.35 12.12
CA TYR A 386 -19.08 -10.07 13.07
C TYR A 386 -19.86 -10.93 14.06
N ASP A 387 -21.06 -10.51 14.47
CA ASP A 387 -21.95 -11.33 15.32
C ASP A 387 -22.36 -12.63 14.62
N GLN A 388 -22.74 -12.58 13.33
CA GLN A 388 -23.08 -13.79 12.57
C GLN A 388 -21.86 -14.69 12.34
N LEU A 389 -20.67 -14.11 12.13
CA LEU A 389 -19.44 -14.88 11.98
C LEU A 389 -19.09 -15.62 13.26
N ALA A 390 -19.16 -14.94 14.40
CA ALA A 390 -18.92 -15.55 15.70
C ALA A 390 -19.92 -16.69 15.97
N ALA A 391 -21.21 -16.48 15.66
CA ALA A 391 -22.24 -17.50 15.80
C ALA A 391 -21.99 -18.71 14.88
N LEU A 392 -21.68 -18.47 13.61
CA LEU A 392 -21.37 -19.53 12.64
C LEU A 392 -20.18 -20.38 13.10
N CYS A 393 -19.09 -19.74 13.51
CA CYS A 393 -17.90 -20.45 13.98
C CYS A 393 -18.17 -21.24 15.25
N TRP A 394 -18.85 -20.64 16.23
CA TRP A 394 -19.24 -21.33 17.46
C TRP A 394 -20.12 -22.55 17.17
N GLN A 395 -21.17 -22.40 16.34
CA GLN A 395 -22.09 -23.48 15.98
C GLN A 395 -21.37 -24.62 15.27
N ARG A 396 -20.48 -24.32 14.32
CA ARG A 396 -19.70 -25.35 13.61
C ARG A 396 -18.76 -26.08 14.56
N THR A 397 -18.06 -25.37 15.44
CA THR A 397 -17.17 -26.00 16.43
C THR A 397 -17.95 -26.88 17.41
N MET A 398 -19.17 -26.49 17.81
CA MET A 398 -20.03 -27.32 18.65
C MET A 398 -20.58 -28.53 17.89
N LYS A 399 -21.06 -28.36 16.65
CA LYS A 399 -21.66 -29.42 15.84
C LYS A 399 -20.69 -30.54 15.49
N GLN A 400 -19.44 -30.22 15.10
CA GLN A 400 -18.40 -31.23 14.86
C GLN A 400 -18.12 -32.10 16.09
N ARG A 401 -18.50 -31.64 17.29
CA ARG A 401 -18.21 -32.30 18.57
C ARG A 401 -19.43 -32.96 19.20
N GLU A 402 -20.65 -32.68 18.74
CA GLU A 402 -21.85 -33.43 19.13
C GLU A 402 -21.80 -34.90 18.67
N GLU A 403 -20.96 -35.18 17.67
CA GLU A 403 -20.68 -36.51 17.12
C GLU A 403 -19.70 -37.34 17.98
N ASP A 404 -19.07 -36.76 19.01
CA ASP A 404 -18.16 -37.44 19.97
C ASP A 404 -18.82 -37.63 21.37
N PRO A 405 -19.24 -38.86 21.73
CA PRO A 405 -19.96 -39.15 22.98
C PRO A 405 -19.16 -38.99 24.27
N GLU A 406 -17.83 -39.13 24.26
CA GLU A 406 -17.00 -39.09 25.48
C GLU A 406 -16.82 -37.67 26.05
N TRP A 407 -17.17 -36.65 25.26
CA TRP A 407 -16.69 -35.30 25.45
C TRP A 407 -17.73 -34.29 25.99
N ARG A 408 -19.01 -34.67 26.01
CA ARG A 408 -20.14 -33.82 26.49
C ARG A 408 -20.00 -33.31 27.93
N GLY A 409 -19.12 -33.90 28.75
CA GLY A 409 -19.01 -33.62 30.17
C GLY A 409 -17.81 -32.78 30.64
N ARG A 410 -16.80 -32.48 29.80
CA ARG A 410 -15.51 -31.94 30.32
C ARG A 410 -14.93 -30.68 29.66
N ALA A 411 -15.26 -30.27 28.43
CA ALA A 411 -14.50 -29.17 27.81
C ALA A 411 -15.18 -28.40 26.64
N GLY A 412 -16.50 -28.28 26.55
CA GLY A 412 -17.13 -27.44 25.49
C GLY A 412 -16.71 -25.96 25.54
N LEU A 413 -16.74 -25.27 24.38
CA LEU A 413 -16.63 -23.81 24.35
C LEU A 413 -17.70 -23.19 25.27
N PRO A 414 -17.42 -22.07 25.94
CA PRO A 414 -18.45 -21.39 26.72
C PRO A 414 -19.64 -21.01 25.84
N PRO A 415 -20.87 -20.92 26.40
CA PRO A 415 -22.01 -20.37 25.66
C PRO A 415 -21.66 -19.01 25.06
N LEU A 416 -22.11 -18.76 23.82
CA LEU A 416 -21.76 -17.54 23.10
C LEU A 416 -22.18 -16.27 23.86
N GLU A 417 -23.28 -16.31 24.64
CA GLU A 417 -23.68 -15.20 25.51
C GLU A 417 -22.65 -14.91 26.62
N LYS A 418 -22.01 -15.94 27.17
CA LYS A 418 -20.96 -15.79 28.18
C LYS A 418 -19.72 -15.13 27.57
N ILE A 419 -19.32 -15.56 26.38
CA ILE A 419 -18.21 -14.95 25.60
C ILE A 419 -18.51 -13.47 25.34
N ARG A 420 -19.73 -13.18 24.85
CA ARG A 420 -20.18 -11.80 24.58
C ARG A 420 -20.20 -10.92 25.82
N ARG A 421 -20.64 -11.43 26.97
CA ARG A 421 -20.61 -10.68 28.22
C ARG A 421 -19.20 -10.32 28.64
N GLN A 422 -18.26 -11.28 28.60
CA GLN A 422 -16.86 -11.06 28.96
C GLN A 422 -16.17 -10.07 28.02
N ALA A 423 -16.37 -10.21 26.71
CA ALA A 423 -15.85 -9.27 25.72
C ALA A 423 -16.41 -7.85 25.90
N LYS A 424 -17.70 -7.73 26.24
CA LYS A 424 -18.34 -6.44 26.54
C LYS A 424 -17.77 -5.79 27.79
N GLU A 425 -17.62 -6.54 28.88
CA GLU A 425 -17.02 -6.03 30.12
C GLU A 425 -15.61 -5.49 29.87
N ARG A 426 -14.80 -6.23 29.10
CA ARG A 426 -13.48 -5.77 28.68
C ARG A 426 -13.54 -4.49 27.83
N LEU A 427 -14.34 -4.48 26.78
CA LEU A 427 -14.45 -3.30 25.90
C LEU A 427 -14.96 -2.05 26.65
N MET A 428 -15.90 -2.21 27.58
CA MET A 428 -16.39 -1.10 28.42
C MET A 428 -15.30 -0.45 29.28
N GLN A 429 -14.25 -1.21 29.67
CA GLN A 429 -13.10 -0.69 30.39
C GLN A 429 -12.10 0.02 29.46
N GLU A 430 -12.03 -0.40 28.19
CA GLU A 430 -11.09 0.12 27.20
C GLU A 430 -11.62 1.39 26.50
N LEU A 431 -12.94 1.53 26.32
CA LEU A 431 -13.56 2.70 25.69
C LEU A 431 -13.38 3.97 26.53
N LYS A 432 -12.98 5.07 25.87
CA LYS A 432 -12.84 6.38 26.51
C LYS A 432 -14.15 7.17 26.49
N SER A 433 -14.94 7.06 25.41
CA SER A 433 -16.15 7.84 25.18
C SER A 433 -17.36 7.27 25.91
N GLU A 434 -18.01 8.10 26.72
CA GLU A 434 -19.30 7.75 27.33
C GLU A 434 -20.40 7.51 26.29
N ARG A 435 -20.30 8.15 25.11
CA ARG A 435 -21.23 7.91 24.00
C ARG A 435 -21.05 6.51 23.40
N ALA A 436 -19.81 6.07 23.21
CA ALA A 436 -19.51 4.73 22.72
C ALA A 436 -19.98 3.67 23.73
N LYS A 437 -19.75 3.90 25.03
CA LYS A 437 -20.26 3.06 26.12
C LYS A 437 -21.79 2.99 26.13
N ALA A 438 -22.49 4.11 25.96
CA ALA A 438 -23.95 4.16 25.94
C ALA A 438 -24.56 3.27 24.83
N ARG A 439 -23.98 3.28 23.62
CA ARG A 439 -24.42 2.40 22.51
C ARG A 439 -24.33 0.91 22.84
N LEU A 440 -23.40 0.52 23.72
CA LEU A 440 -23.29 -0.86 24.21
C LEU A 440 -24.31 -1.18 25.30
N ILE A 441 -24.80 -0.19 26.04
CA ILE A 441 -25.80 -0.36 27.11
C ILE A 441 -27.21 -0.42 26.54
N ASP A 442 -27.55 0.44 25.57
CA ASP A 442 -28.93 0.61 25.08
C ASP A 442 -29.41 -0.52 24.15
N ASN A 443 -28.50 -1.22 23.48
CA ASN A 443 -28.80 -2.31 22.54
C ASN A 443 -28.80 -3.70 23.21
N ILE A 444 -29.57 -3.85 24.29
CA ILE A 444 -29.87 -5.16 24.89
C ILE A 444 -31.00 -5.80 24.05
N PRO A 445 -30.78 -6.93 23.36
CA PRO A 445 -31.89 -7.80 23.03
C PRO A 445 -32.44 -8.28 24.38
N ARG A 446 -33.65 -7.82 24.74
CA ARG A 446 -34.36 -8.29 25.93
C ARG A 446 -34.72 -9.76 25.79
#